data_AF-A0A4Y2DL07-F1
#
_entry.id   AF-A0A4Y2DL07-F1
#
_cell.length_a   1.000
_cell.length_b   1.000
_cell.length_c   1.000
_cell.angle_alpha   90.00
_cell.angle_beta   90.00
_cell.angle_gamma   90.00
#
_symmetry.space_group_name_H-M   'P 1'
#
loop_
_entity.id
_entity.type
_entity.pdbx_description
1 polymer ?
#
loop_
_entity_poly.entity_id
_entity_poly.type
_entity_poly.pdbx_seq_one_letter_code
_entity_poly.pdbx_strand_id
1 'polypeptide(L)'
;MSALSLSLLLLLLAVAAPRLDAYTFSEYLNTDSGYCEGETYGRIPVGEEGFDDNRCERIECSQGIRHVVGCGKVLKPDDPRCRIVQGEGHYPHCCPDIKCDVKVV
;
A
#
# COMPACT_ATOMS: atom_id res chain seq x y z
N MET A 1 14.99 -35.46 -13.83
CA MET A 1 14.18 -34.79 -12.78
C MET A 1 12.75 -35.31 -12.93
N SER A 2 12.19 -35.96 -11.92
CA SER A 2 10.85 -36.56 -12.00
C SER A 2 9.77 -35.48 -11.93
N ALA A 3 8.58 -35.71 -12.51
CA ALA A 3 7.46 -34.78 -12.41
C ALA A 3 7.13 -34.40 -10.95
N LEU A 4 7.31 -35.34 -10.03
CA LEU A 4 7.16 -35.13 -8.57
C LEU A 4 8.13 -34.08 -8.03
N SER A 5 9.40 -34.10 -8.45
CA SER A 5 10.40 -33.12 -8.02
C SER A 5 10.11 -31.71 -8.54
N LEU A 6 9.52 -31.58 -9.73
CA LEU A 6 9.14 -30.28 -10.30
C LEU A 6 7.92 -29.69 -9.58
N SER A 7 6.91 -30.52 -9.30
CA SER A 7 5.71 -30.10 -8.56
C SER A 7 6.03 -29.65 -7.13
N LEU A 8 6.93 -30.35 -6.44
CA LEU A 8 7.36 -30.00 -5.08
C LEU A 8 8.12 -28.67 -5.03
N LEU A 9 8.97 -28.42 -6.02
CA LEU A 9 9.71 -27.16 -6.14
C LEU A 9 8.77 -25.97 -6.36
N LEU A 10 7.75 -26.12 -7.21
CA LEU A 10 6.74 -25.08 -7.47
C LEU A 10 5.91 -24.76 -6.22
N LEU A 11 5.54 -25.78 -5.44
CA LEU A 11 4.84 -25.61 -4.16
C LEU A 11 5.69 -24.85 -3.13
N LEU A 12 6.98 -25.18 -3.01
CA LEU A 12 7.90 -24.48 -2.10
C LEU A 12 8.08 -23.01 -2.49
N LEU A 13 8.19 -22.71 -3.79
CA LEU A 13 8.30 -21.33 -4.29
C LEU A 13 7.03 -20.51 -4.04
N ALA A 14 5.84 -21.13 -4.18
CA ALA A 14 4.57 -20.46 -3.90
C ALA A 14 4.39 -20.12 -2.41
N VAL A 15 4.85 -21.00 -1.51
CA VAL A 15 4.80 -20.77 -0.05
C VAL A 15 5.86 -19.76 0.42
N ALA A 16 7.01 -19.71 -0.26
CA ALA A 16 8.11 -18.81 0.04
C ALA A 16 7.97 -17.41 -0.60
N ALA A 17 6.93 -17.17 -1.40
CA ALA A 17 6.70 -15.85 -1.97
C ALA A 17 6.50 -14.83 -0.82
N PRO A 18 7.36 -13.80 -0.72
CA PRO A 18 7.17 -12.77 0.29
C PRO A 18 5.82 -12.11 0.07
N ARG A 19 5.05 -11.95 1.15
CA ARG A 19 3.87 -11.09 1.09
C ARG A 19 4.39 -9.66 0.92
N LEU A 20 3.98 -8.97 -0.14
CA LEU A 20 4.38 -7.58 -0.37
C LEU A 20 3.71 -6.72 0.71
N ASP A 21 4.48 -6.42 1.76
CA ASP A 21 4.03 -5.76 2.99
C ASP A 21 4.06 -4.22 2.91
N ALA A 22 4.20 -3.68 1.71
CA ALA A 22 3.84 -2.33 1.27
C ALA A 22 3.78 -2.41 -0.25
N TYR A 23 2.87 -1.71 -0.88
CA TYR A 23 2.82 -1.68 -2.34
C TYR A 23 2.98 -0.26 -2.84
N THR A 24 3.80 -0.18 -3.87
CA THR A 24 3.90 0.97 -4.75
C THR A 24 3.76 0.47 -6.16
N PHE A 25 3.07 1.23 -6.99
CA PHE A 25 3.02 0.94 -8.41
C PHE A 25 3.08 2.25 -9.20
N SER A 26 3.63 2.14 -10.40
CA SER A 26 3.59 3.21 -11.38
C SER A 26 2.79 2.71 -12.57
N GLU A 27 1.95 3.58 -13.10
CA GLU A 27 1.12 3.28 -14.25
C GLU A 27 1.19 4.44 -15.23
N TYR A 28 1.26 4.12 -16.52
CA TYR A 28 1.22 5.10 -17.59
C TYR A 28 -0.23 5.48 -17.90
N LEU A 29 -0.49 6.77 -18.09
CA LEU A 29 -1.81 7.29 -18.44
C LEU A 29 -1.69 8.48 -19.39
N ASN A 30 -2.76 8.73 -20.15
CA ASN A 30 -2.88 9.96 -20.92
C ASN A 30 -3.07 11.13 -19.94
N THR A 31 -2.21 12.13 -20.04
CA THR A 31 -2.24 13.36 -19.22
C THR A 31 -2.27 14.61 -20.10
N ASP A 32 -2.69 14.47 -21.37
CA ASP A 32 -2.76 15.58 -22.34
C ASP A 32 -3.75 16.67 -21.89
N SER A 33 -4.69 16.31 -21.01
CA SER A 33 -5.61 17.24 -20.35
C SER A 33 -4.94 18.08 -19.24
N GLY A 34 -3.71 17.74 -18.83
CA GLY A 34 -3.00 18.34 -17.70
C GLY A 34 -3.30 17.67 -16.35
N TYR A 35 -3.97 16.51 -16.34
CA TYR A 35 -4.37 15.83 -15.10
C TYR A 35 -4.14 14.31 -15.16
N CYS A 36 -3.90 13.72 -13.99
CA CYS A 36 -4.10 12.30 -13.73
C CYS A 36 -5.54 12.09 -13.23
N GLU A 37 -6.31 11.26 -13.92
CA GLU A 37 -7.71 11.00 -13.59
C GLU A 37 -7.89 9.57 -13.08
N GLY A 38 -8.71 9.40 -12.04
CA GLY A 38 -9.06 8.11 -11.47
C GLY A 38 -10.42 8.16 -10.78
N GLU A 39 -11.13 7.04 -10.78
CA GLU A 39 -12.50 6.97 -10.26
C GLU A 39 -12.60 7.28 -8.77
N THR A 40 -11.59 6.89 -8.00
CA THR A 40 -11.62 6.93 -6.53
C THR A 40 -10.99 8.19 -5.93
N TYR A 41 -10.10 8.85 -6.67
CA TYR A 41 -9.39 10.07 -6.22
C TYR A 41 -9.69 11.30 -7.10
N GLY A 42 -10.51 11.16 -8.15
CA GLY A 42 -10.88 12.25 -9.03
C GLY A 42 -9.74 12.69 -9.96
N ARG A 43 -9.42 13.98 -9.97
CA ARG A 43 -8.46 14.60 -10.90
C ARG A 43 -7.34 15.28 -10.12
N ILE A 44 -6.10 14.93 -10.43
CA ILE A 44 -4.89 15.51 -9.83
C ILE A 44 -4.13 16.26 -10.92
N PRO A 45 -3.81 17.55 -10.77
CA PRO A 45 -3.00 18.27 -11.75
C PRO A 45 -1.62 17.63 -11.92
N VAL A 46 -1.09 17.65 -13.14
CA VAL A 46 0.30 17.24 -13.39
C VAL A 46 1.26 18.11 -12.58
N GLY A 47 2.16 17.47 -11.83
CA GLY A 47 3.11 18.11 -10.93
C GLY A 47 2.66 18.17 -9.47
N GLU A 48 1.41 17.82 -9.18
CA GLU A 48 0.82 17.82 -7.84
C GLU A 48 0.65 16.40 -7.29
N GLU A 49 0.34 16.33 -5.99
CA GLU A 49 -0.09 15.10 -5.33
C GLU A 49 -1.57 15.13 -4.97
N GLY A 50 -2.17 13.95 -4.87
CA GLY A 50 -3.53 13.75 -4.39
C GLY A 50 -3.64 12.50 -3.54
N PHE A 51 -4.82 12.28 -2.98
CA PHE A 51 -5.07 11.22 -2.02
C PHE A 51 -6.33 10.43 -2.37
N ASP A 52 -6.26 9.13 -2.14
CA ASP A 52 -7.41 8.25 -2.14
C ASP A 52 -7.66 7.79 -0.71
N ASP A 53 -8.53 8.50 0.00
CA ASP A 53 -8.77 8.24 1.43
C ASP A 53 -9.50 6.93 1.67
N ASN A 54 -10.23 6.42 0.68
CA ASN A 54 -10.91 5.13 0.77
C ASN A 54 -9.90 3.98 0.77
N ARG A 55 -8.80 4.12 0.01
CA ARG A 55 -7.72 3.13 -0.08
C ARG A 55 -6.50 3.49 0.77
N CYS A 56 -6.52 4.65 1.42
CA CYS A 56 -5.40 5.26 2.12
C CYS A 56 -4.12 5.28 1.28
N GLU A 57 -4.23 5.84 0.07
CA GLU A 57 -3.13 5.97 -0.88
C GLU A 57 -2.74 7.43 -1.08
N ARG A 58 -1.46 7.67 -1.34
CA ARG A 58 -0.95 8.93 -1.90
C ARG A 58 -0.57 8.70 -3.35
N ILE A 59 -0.95 9.64 -4.21
CA ILE A 59 -0.75 9.58 -5.65
C ILE A 59 0.04 10.80 -6.08
N GLU A 60 1.20 10.58 -6.69
CA GLU A 60 1.99 11.62 -7.35
C GLU A 60 1.64 11.62 -8.84
N CYS A 61 1.18 12.76 -9.35
CA CYS A 61 0.85 12.91 -10.77
C CYS A 61 2.00 13.56 -11.53
N SER A 62 2.54 12.86 -12.52
CA SER A 62 3.58 13.36 -13.42
C SER A 62 3.14 13.26 -14.88
N GLN A 63 3.84 13.93 -15.79
CA GLN A 63 3.51 13.86 -17.21
C GLN A 63 3.61 12.40 -17.71
N GLY A 64 2.48 11.87 -18.17
CA GLY A 64 2.35 10.53 -18.75
C GLY A 64 2.32 9.37 -17.75
N ILE A 65 2.42 9.64 -16.45
CA ILE A 65 2.56 8.57 -15.44
C ILE A 65 2.04 9.03 -14.07
N ARG A 66 1.42 8.11 -13.32
CA ARG A 66 1.12 8.29 -11.90
C ARG A 66 1.92 7.30 -11.08
N HIS A 67 2.37 7.74 -9.91
CA HIS A 67 3.01 6.89 -8.93
C HIS A 67 2.12 6.82 -7.68
N VAL A 68 1.81 5.62 -7.24
CA VAL A 68 0.89 5.38 -6.12
C VAL A 68 1.64 4.68 -5.01
N VAL A 69 1.39 5.12 -3.77
CA VAL A 69 1.94 4.53 -2.55
C VAL A 69 0.81 4.25 -1.58
N GLY A 70 0.68 3.01 -1.14
CA GLY A 70 -0.28 2.60 -0.11
C GLY A 70 0.40 2.29 1.22
N CYS A 71 -0.41 2.07 2.25
CA CYS A 71 0.08 1.66 3.56
C CYS A 71 0.81 0.31 3.54
N GLY A 72 1.81 0.19 4.40
CA GLY A 72 2.40 -1.09 4.72
C GLY A 72 1.52 -1.94 5.65
N LYS A 73 1.76 -3.24 5.67
CA LYS A 73 1.11 -4.16 6.61
C LYS A 73 1.76 -4.03 7.99
N VAL A 74 0.93 -3.78 8.99
CA VAL A 74 1.34 -3.84 10.39
C VAL A 74 1.07 -5.24 10.94
N LEU A 75 2.10 -5.88 11.49
CA LEU A 75 1.95 -7.18 12.14
C LEU A 75 1.32 -7.01 13.51
N LYS A 76 0.51 -8.00 13.91
CA LYS A 76 -0.07 -8.03 15.24
C LYS A 76 1.07 -8.06 16.27
N PRO A 77 1.10 -7.13 17.24
CA PRO A 77 2.10 -7.15 18.28
C PRO A 77 1.90 -8.36 19.21
N ASP A 78 3.01 -8.92 19.71
CA ASP A 78 2.98 -10.01 20.70
C ASP A 78 2.56 -9.53 22.09
N ASP A 79 2.80 -8.25 22.40
CA ASP A 79 2.42 -7.66 23.68
C ASP A 79 0.90 -7.43 23.74
N PRO A 80 0.18 -8.03 24.71
CA PRO A 80 -1.27 -7.90 24.84
C PRO A 80 -1.74 -6.48 25.19
N ARG A 81 -0.84 -5.58 25.60
CA ARG A 81 -1.14 -4.15 25.85
C ARG A 81 -1.12 -3.33 24.57
N CYS A 82 -0.65 -3.91 23.47
CA CYS A 82 -0.56 -3.26 22.19
C CYS A 82 -1.68 -3.73 21.28
N ARG A 83 -2.27 -2.79 20.54
CA ARG A 83 -3.31 -3.04 19.54
C ARG A 83 -2.97 -2.29 18.26
N ILE A 84 -3.38 -2.88 17.14
CA ILE A 84 -3.39 -2.16 15.87
C ILE A 84 -4.59 -1.21 15.91
N VAL A 85 -4.36 0.06 15.62
CA VAL A 85 -5.39 1.08 15.46
C VAL A 85 -5.37 1.58 14.03
N GLN A 86 -6.54 1.77 13.45
CA GLN A 86 -6.67 2.43 12.16
C GLN A 86 -6.58 3.95 12.39
N GLY A 87 -5.77 4.63 11.59
CA GLY A 87 -5.74 6.09 11.58
C GLY A 87 -6.86 6.69 10.70
N GLU A 88 -6.92 8.02 10.64
CA GLU A 88 -7.92 8.76 9.87
C GLU A 88 -7.25 9.88 9.04
N GLY A 89 -7.94 10.34 7.99
CA GLY A 89 -7.47 11.42 7.10
C GLY A 89 -6.72 10.92 5.88
N HIS A 90 -5.78 11.73 5.38
CA HIS A 90 -4.97 11.40 4.21
C HIS A 90 -3.80 10.49 4.56
N TYR A 91 -3.27 9.74 3.58
CA TYR A 91 -2.00 9.04 3.73
C TYR A 91 -0.89 10.05 4.16
N PRO A 92 0.00 9.71 5.11
CA PRO A 92 0.12 8.42 5.81
C PRO A 92 -0.72 8.33 7.10
N HIS A 93 -1.49 9.36 7.45
CA HIS A 93 -2.23 9.43 8.72
C HIS A 93 -3.36 8.42 8.83
N CYS A 94 -3.99 8.03 7.71
CA CYS A 94 -4.97 6.95 7.70
C CYS A 94 -4.36 5.55 7.83
N CYS A 95 -3.04 5.38 7.79
CA CYS A 95 -2.43 4.05 7.87
C CYS A 95 -2.60 3.42 9.26
N PRO A 96 -2.71 2.08 9.34
CA PRO A 96 -2.73 1.39 10.62
C PRO A 96 -1.41 1.60 11.37
N ASP A 97 -1.48 1.72 12.69
CA ASP A 97 -0.34 1.89 13.59
C ASP A 97 -0.52 1.04 14.85
N ILE A 98 0.57 0.78 15.58
CA ILE A 98 0.53 0.08 16.87
C ILE A 98 0.46 1.09 18.00
N LYS A 99 -0.59 1.01 18.81
CA LYS A 99 -0.69 1.75 20.09
C LYS A 99 -0.61 0.79 21.25
N CYS A 100 0.24 1.13 22.21
CA CYS A 100 0.43 0.35 23.43
C CYS A 100 -0.01 1.18 24.64
N ASP A 101 -0.83 0.58 25.51
CA ASP A 101 -1.22 1.21 26.76
C ASP A 101 -0.03 1.17 27.73
N VAL A 102 0.71 2.27 27.80
CA VAL A 102 1.78 2.43 28.78
C VAL A 102 1.13 2.75 30.12
N LYS A 103 1.22 1.83 31.09
CA LYS A 103 0.87 2.18 32.47
C LYS A 103 1.87 3.26 32.92
N VAL A 104 1.37 4.48 33.10
CA VAL A 104 2.11 5.51 33.82
C VAL A 104 2.16 5.03 35.28
N VAL A 105 3.34 4.58 35.71
CA VAL A 105 3.64 4.26 37.10
C VAL A 105 4.03 5.55 37.80
#